data_AF-A0A401FNJ2-F1
#
_entry.id   AF-A0A401FNJ2-F1
#
_cell.length_a   1.000
_cell.length_b   1.000
_cell.length_c   1.000
_cell.angle_alpha   90.00
_cell.angle_beta   90.00
_cell.angle_gamma   90.00
#
_symmetry.space_group_name_H-M   'P 1'
#
loop_
_entity.id
_entity.type
_entity.pdbx_description
1 polymer ?
#
loop_
_entity_poly.entity_id
_entity_poly.type
_entity_poly.pdbx_seq_one_letter_code
_entity_poly.pdbx_strand_id
1 'polypeptide(L)'
;MQMTKKNGQRGDQSNYTDEFFERGHWGLKSKQILIALLGWIGVVIPVTFVSIVFTKQHLKIVGIDLRLDDVVSFGIFLMIILVFSFVIIGGFSISMAIIQQERSKHYLNNWPNFDPIKREVIINRMEAFATEKYGEQEYRYKVRTLVIPEELNIENGKLLDLVKEIDNEDKED
;
A
#
# COMPACT_ATOMS: atom_id res chain seq x y z
N MET A 1 -27.60 36.27 15.76
CA MET A 1 -26.44 36.64 14.91
C MET A 1 -25.16 36.45 15.71
N GLN A 2 -24.52 35.28 15.60
CA GLN A 2 -23.10 35.07 15.88
C GLN A 2 -22.60 33.98 14.92
N MET A 3 -21.41 34.21 14.38
CA MET A 3 -20.91 33.64 13.14
C MET A 3 -20.25 32.27 13.35
N THR A 4 -20.53 31.39 12.40
CA THR A 4 -19.68 30.35 11.81
C THR A 4 -18.31 30.07 12.45
N LYS A 5 -18.15 28.88 13.05
CA LYS A 5 -16.89 28.13 13.01
C LYS A 5 -17.08 26.88 12.14
N LYS A 6 -16.83 27.04 10.84
CA LYS A 6 -16.62 25.96 9.89
C LYS A 6 -15.20 25.42 10.14
N ASN A 7 -15.04 24.49 11.08
CA ASN A 7 -13.81 23.72 11.20
C ASN A 7 -13.82 22.66 10.11
N GLY A 8 -13.13 22.94 9.01
CA GLY A 8 -12.85 21.97 7.97
C GLY A 8 -12.02 20.82 8.55
N GLN A 9 -12.68 19.72 8.86
CA GLN A 9 -12.04 18.41 8.81
C GLN A 9 -11.88 18.06 7.33
N ARG A 10 -10.77 18.53 6.75
CA ARG A 10 -10.19 17.84 5.59
C ARG A 10 -9.70 16.51 6.14
N GLY A 11 -10.56 15.49 6.04
CA GLY A 11 -10.13 14.12 6.25
C GLY A 11 -9.05 13.84 5.22
N ASP A 12 -7.81 13.69 5.69
CA ASP A 12 -6.76 13.05 4.91
C ASP A 12 -7.31 11.69 4.48
N GLN A 13 -7.71 11.58 3.21
CA GLN A 13 -8.01 10.33 2.56
C GLN A 13 -6.68 9.60 2.33
N SER A 14 -6.11 9.08 3.42
CA SER A 14 -4.98 8.15 3.36
C SER A 14 -5.52 6.81 2.87
N ASN A 15 -5.63 6.64 1.56
CA ASN A 15 -6.00 5.39 0.88
C ASN A 15 -4.95 4.26 1.02
N TYR A 16 -4.05 4.35 2.00
CA TYR A 16 -3.06 3.33 2.31
C TYR A 16 -2.89 3.22 3.82
N THR A 17 -3.81 2.49 4.46
CA THR A 17 -3.67 2.01 5.85
C THR A 17 -2.87 0.70 5.81
N ASP A 18 -1.55 0.81 5.66
CA ASP A 18 -0.66 -0.30 5.98
C ASP A 18 -0.50 -0.34 7.50
N GLU A 19 -0.61 -1.52 8.12
CA GLU A 19 -0.40 -1.74 9.56
C GLU A 19 0.95 -1.18 10.03
N PHE A 20 1.93 -1.06 9.11
CA PHE A 20 3.19 -0.41 9.35
C PHE A 20 3.06 1.09 9.72
N PHE A 21 2.04 1.82 9.25
CA PHE A 21 1.84 3.25 9.55
C PHE A 21 0.80 3.53 10.63
N GLU A 22 0.05 2.51 11.07
CA GLU A 22 -0.93 2.66 12.13
C GLU A 22 -0.27 2.92 13.50
N ARG A 23 -0.93 3.74 14.34
CA ARG A 23 -0.48 4.03 15.71
C ARG A 23 -0.80 2.82 16.59
N GLY A 24 0.21 2.01 16.90
CA GLY A 24 0.08 0.88 17.85
C GLY A 24 1.06 -0.27 17.62
N HIS A 25 1.57 -0.44 16.40
CA HIS A 25 2.38 -1.61 16.01
C HIS A 25 3.90 -1.37 16.08
N TRP A 26 4.42 -0.83 17.19
CA TRP A 26 5.87 -0.58 17.36
C TRP A 26 6.74 -1.86 17.21
N GLY A 27 6.22 -3.02 17.63
CA GLY A 27 6.93 -4.30 17.52
C GLY A 27 7.20 -4.76 16.09
N LEU A 28 6.29 -4.51 15.14
CA LEU A 28 6.50 -4.84 13.72
C LEU A 28 7.58 -3.94 13.10
N LYS A 29 7.52 -2.63 13.39
CA LYS A 29 8.47 -1.64 12.87
C LYS A 29 9.91 -1.98 13.26
N SER A 30 10.14 -2.33 14.54
CA SER A 30 11.47 -2.68 15.03
C SER A 30 12.01 -3.96 14.40
N LYS A 31 11.18 -5.00 14.22
CA LYS A 31 11.60 -6.24 13.57
C LYS A 31 12.02 -6.00 12.12
N GLN A 32 11.24 -5.22 11.38
CA GLN A 32 11.53 -4.93 9.97
C GLN A 32 12.81 -4.12 9.80
N ILE A 33 13.04 -3.10 10.64
CA ILE A 33 14.28 -2.32 10.64
C ILE A 33 15.48 -3.21 11.01
N LEU A 34 15.33 -4.10 11.99
CA LEU A 34 16.40 -5.00 12.41
C LEU A 34 16.78 -6.00 11.31
N ILE A 35 15.79 -6.58 10.62
CA ILE A 35 16.02 -7.48 9.48
C ILE A 35 16.70 -6.72 8.33
N ALA A 36 16.29 -5.48 8.06
CA ALA A 36 16.93 -4.65 7.05
C ALA A 36 18.40 -4.36 7.39
N LEU A 37 18.69 -3.99 8.65
CA LEU A 37 20.07 -3.77 9.11
C LEU A 37 20.92 -5.04 9.00
N LEU A 38 20.38 -6.21 9.38
CA LEU A 38 21.07 -7.49 9.24
C LEU A 38 21.35 -7.82 7.76
N GLY A 39 20.40 -7.54 6.86
CA GLY A 39 20.60 -7.68 5.42
C GLY A 39 21.75 -6.81 4.90
N TRP A 40 21.82 -5.55 5.33
CA TRP A 40 22.92 -4.66 4.98
C TRP A 40 24.28 -5.15 5.49
N ILE A 41 24.35 -5.70 6.70
CA ILE A 41 25.58 -6.30 7.23
C ILE A 41 26.02 -7.47 6.35
N GLY A 42 25.09 -8.31 5.91
CA GLY A 42 25.34 -9.44 5.01
C GLY A 42 25.86 -9.05 3.62
N VAL A 43 25.64 -7.81 3.17
CA VAL A 43 26.18 -7.29 1.90
C VAL A 43 27.46 -6.50 2.10
N VAL A 44 27.51 -5.63 3.11
CA VAL A 44 28.64 -4.72 3.34
C VAL A 44 29.90 -5.48 3.77
N ILE A 45 29.79 -6.46 4.67
CA ILE A 45 30.97 -7.21 5.14
C ILE A 45 31.65 -7.96 3.98
N PRO A 46 30.93 -8.77 3.17
CA PRO A 46 31.59 -9.52 2.10
C PRO A 46 32.13 -8.60 0.99
N VAL A 47 31.41 -7.53 0.64
CA VAL A 47 31.86 -6.56 -0.38
C VAL A 47 33.13 -5.84 0.08
N THR A 48 33.15 -5.31 1.31
CA THR A 48 34.34 -4.64 1.85
C THR A 48 35.53 -5.59 1.95
N PHE A 49 35.31 -6.84 2.38
CA PHE A 49 36.35 -7.85 2.43
C PHE A 49 36.95 -8.08 1.05
N VAL A 50 36.13 -8.36 0.03
CA VAL A 50 36.59 -8.54 -1.36
C VAL A 50 37.36 -7.31 -1.84
N SER A 51 36.84 -6.09 -1.63
CA SER A 51 37.54 -4.87 -2.04
C SER A 51 38.93 -4.74 -1.40
N ILE A 52 39.09 -5.10 -0.12
CA ILE A 52 40.40 -5.05 0.55
C ILE A 52 41.34 -6.11 -0.04
N VAL A 53 40.85 -7.33 -0.28
CA VAL A 53 41.65 -8.41 -0.89
C VAL A 53 42.19 -8.04 -2.26
N PHE A 54 41.37 -7.42 -3.11
CA PHE A 54 41.78 -7.01 -4.45
C PHE A 54 42.65 -5.75 -4.47
N THR A 55 42.58 -4.89 -3.46
CA THR A 55 43.33 -3.62 -3.42
C THR A 55 44.66 -3.73 -2.70
N LYS A 56 44.79 -4.60 -1.69
CA LYS A 56 45.99 -4.69 -0.85
C LYS A 56 46.84 -5.91 -1.21
N GLN A 57 48.13 -5.67 -1.44
CA GLN A 57 49.13 -6.72 -1.65
C GLN A 57 49.52 -7.47 -0.36
N HIS A 58 49.18 -6.94 0.83
CA HIS A 58 49.42 -7.58 2.12
C HIS A 58 48.21 -7.39 3.04
N LEU A 59 47.70 -8.48 3.60
CA LEU A 59 46.52 -8.49 4.46
C LEU A 59 46.90 -8.89 5.88
N LYS A 60 46.95 -7.88 6.75
CA LYS A 60 47.05 -8.08 8.20
C LYS A 60 45.73 -7.70 8.84
N ILE A 61 44.94 -8.72 9.20
CA ILE A 61 43.64 -8.55 9.85
C ILE A 61 43.81 -8.93 11.31
N VAL A 62 43.59 -7.98 12.23
CA VAL A 62 43.65 -8.20 13.70
C VAL A 62 44.93 -8.92 14.15
N GLY A 63 46.08 -8.54 13.58
CA GLY A 63 47.39 -9.08 13.97
C GLY A 63 47.73 -10.47 13.41
N ILE A 64 46.81 -11.12 12.69
CA ILE A 64 47.05 -12.40 12.01
C ILE A 64 47.59 -12.11 10.61
N ASP A 65 48.74 -12.71 10.28
CA ASP A 65 49.29 -12.70 8.94
C ASP A 65 48.67 -13.85 8.14
N LEU A 66 47.83 -13.51 7.16
CA LEU A 66 47.13 -14.48 6.35
C LEU A 66 47.90 -14.69 5.04
N ARG A 67 48.06 -15.96 4.65
CA ARG A 67 48.70 -16.30 3.36
C ARG A 67 47.90 -15.72 2.20
N LEU A 68 48.54 -14.92 1.37
CA LEU A 68 47.90 -14.20 0.27
C LEU A 68 47.17 -15.12 -0.71
N ASP A 69 47.76 -16.26 -1.06
CA ASP A 69 47.16 -17.21 -2.01
C ASP A 69 45.80 -17.74 -1.53
N ASP A 70 45.70 -18.05 -0.23
CA ASP A 70 44.48 -18.56 0.39
C ASP A 70 43.41 -17.45 0.46
N VAL A 71 43.82 -16.23 0.76
CA VAL A 71 42.89 -15.09 0.88
C VAL A 71 42.39 -14.58 -0.47
N VAL A 72 43.24 -14.56 -1.50
CA VAL A 72 42.85 -14.23 -2.86
C VAL A 72 41.87 -15.28 -3.40
N SER A 73 42.17 -16.56 -3.19
CA SER A 73 41.28 -17.66 -3.59
C SER A 73 39.91 -17.57 -2.90
N PHE A 74 39.91 -17.28 -1.59
CA PHE A 74 38.68 -17.06 -0.83
C PHE A 74 37.92 -15.80 -1.29
N GLY A 75 38.63 -14.71 -1.59
CA GLY A 75 38.02 -13.48 -2.11
C GLY A 75 37.37 -13.67 -3.47
N ILE A 76 37.99 -14.42 -4.38
CA ILE A 76 37.43 -14.79 -5.68
C ILE A 76 36.18 -15.65 -5.49
N PHE A 77 36.24 -16.67 -4.63
CA PHE A 77 35.09 -17.51 -4.31
C PHE A 77 33.91 -16.68 -3.78
N LEU A 78 34.17 -15.76 -2.86
CA LEU A 78 33.17 -14.87 -2.28
C LEU A 78 32.59 -13.92 -3.34
N MET A 79 33.42 -13.42 -4.26
CA MET A 79 32.98 -12.58 -5.38
C MET A 79 32.03 -13.34 -6.32
N ILE A 80 32.32 -14.60 -6.65
CA ILE A 80 31.43 -15.45 -7.47
C ILE A 80 30.07 -15.61 -6.80
N ILE A 81 30.02 -15.87 -5.49
CA ILE A 81 28.77 -15.99 -4.74
C ILE A 81 27.99 -14.67 -4.72
N LEU A 82 28.68 -13.53 -4.53
CA LEU A 82 28.04 -12.21 -4.56
C LEU A 82 27.38 -11.92 -5.90
N VAL A 83 28.10 -12.16 -7.00
CA VAL A 83 27.55 -11.96 -8.36
C VAL A 83 26.38 -12.90 -8.61
N PHE A 84 26.49 -14.16 -8.23
CA PHE A 84 25.40 -15.13 -8.36
C PHE A 84 24.15 -14.72 -7.57
N SER A 85 24.33 -14.29 -6.32
CA SER A 85 23.23 -13.79 -5.47
C SER A 85 22.58 -12.56 -6.08
N PHE A 86 23.38 -11.62 -6.60
CA PHE A 86 22.87 -10.42 -7.26
C PHE A 86 22.02 -10.76 -8.49
N VAL A 87 22.43 -11.74 -9.29
CA VAL A 87 21.65 -12.19 -10.46
C VAL A 87 20.30 -12.78 -10.04
N ILE A 88 20.27 -13.62 -8.99
CA ILE A 88 19.02 -14.22 -8.49
C ILE A 88 18.09 -13.15 -7.93
N ILE A 89 18.59 -12.27 -7.05
CA ILE A 89 17.80 -11.23 -6.41
C ILE A 89 17.32 -10.21 -7.43
N GLY A 90 18.19 -9.82 -8.36
CA GLY A 90 17.87 -8.91 -9.47
C GLY A 90 16.79 -9.50 -10.37
N GLY A 91 16.94 -10.75 -10.79
CA GLY A 91 15.94 -11.47 -11.58
C GLY A 91 14.58 -11.51 -10.87
N PHE A 92 14.56 -11.90 -9.59
CA PHE A 92 13.35 -11.93 -8.77
C PHE A 92 12.71 -10.54 -8.66
N SER A 93 13.51 -9.50 -8.40
CA SER A 93 13.02 -8.11 -8.25
C SER A 93 12.41 -7.58 -9.55
N ILE A 94 13.05 -7.85 -10.70
CA ILE A 94 12.52 -7.46 -12.01
C ILE A 94 11.22 -8.20 -12.32
N SER A 95 11.17 -9.52 -12.13
CA SER A 95 9.94 -10.30 -12.31
C SER A 95 8.80 -9.78 -11.43
N MET A 96 9.10 -9.51 -10.16
CA MET A 96 8.12 -8.97 -9.22
C MET A 96 7.67 -7.54 -9.60
N ALA A 97 8.57 -6.70 -10.12
CA ALA A 97 8.22 -5.37 -10.60
C ALA A 97 7.29 -5.41 -11.82
N ILE A 98 7.55 -6.31 -12.78
CA ILE A 98 6.69 -6.51 -13.95
C ILE A 98 5.29 -6.98 -13.53
N ILE A 99 5.22 -8.00 -12.67
CA ILE A 99 3.94 -8.53 -12.15
C ILE A 99 3.18 -7.43 -11.40
N GLN A 100 3.86 -6.63 -10.58
CA GLN A 100 3.24 -5.51 -9.87
C GLN A 100 2.73 -4.43 -10.82
N GLN A 101 3.46 -4.13 -11.90
CA GLN A 101 3.04 -3.15 -12.89
C GLN A 101 1.81 -3.62 -13.67
N GLU A 102 1.75 -4.90 -14.06
CA GLU A 102 0.60 -5.48 -14.74
C GLU A 102 -0.63 -5.54 -13.83
N ARG A 103 -0.45 -6.00 -12.58
CA ARG A 103 -1.49 -5.95 -11.55
C ARG A 103 -1.99 -4.53 -11.35
N SER A 104 -1.10 -3.57 -11.14
CA SER A 104 -1.45 -2.16 -10.95
C SER A 104 -2.25 -1.63 -12.13
N LYS A 105 -1.86 -1.91 -13.38
CA LYS A 105 -2.64 -1.54 -14.57
C LYS A 105 -4.02 -2.16 -14.56
N HIS A 106 -4.17 -3.45 -14.24
CA HIS A 106 -5.47 -4.10 -14.16
C HIS A 106 -6.35 -3.53 -13.04
N TYR A 107 -5.78 -3.26 -11.87
CA TYR A 107 -6.52 -2.65 -10.78
C TYR A 107 -6.91 -1.21 -11.13
N LEU A 108 -6.00 -0.41 -11.68
CA LEU A 108 -6.23 1.00 -12.02
C LEU A 108 -7.23 1.19 -13.17
N ASN A 109 -7.17 0.36 -14.23
CA ASN A 109 -8.17 0.40 -15.31
C ASN A 109 -9.54 -0.14 -14.89
N ASN A 110 -9.59 -1.10 -13.97
CA ASN A 110 -10.84 -1.60 -13.39
C ASN A 110 -11.24 -0.83 -12.12
N TRP A 111 -10.61 0.32 -11.86
CA TRP A 111 -11.00 1.25 -10.79
C TRP A 111 -11.80 2.46 -11.32
N PRO A 112 -12.85 2.31 -12.17
CA PRO A 112 -13.78 3.42 -12.39
C PRO A 112 -14.71 3.65 -11.18
N ASN A 113 -14.61 2.87 -10.10
CA ASN A 113 -15.61 2.83 -9.03
C ASN A 113 -15.22 3.49 -7.69
N PHE A 114 -14.05 4.13 -7.58
CA PHE A 114 -13.68 4.82 -6.33
C PHE A 114 -13.06 6.18 -6.64
N ASP A 115 -13.83 7.03 -7.33
CA ASP A 115 -13.68 8.45 -7.11
C ASP A 115 -14.32 8.76 -5.74
N PRO A 116 -13.51 9.12 -4.73
CA PRO A 116 -14.02 9.32 -3.38
C PRO A 116 -15.00 10.50 -3.31
N ILE A 117 -14.88 11.47 -4.22
CA ILE A 117 -15.80 12.61 -4.30
C ILE A 117 -17.14 12.13 -4.88
N LYS A 118 -17.12 11.41 -6.00
CA LYS A 118 -18.35 10.85 -6.59
C LYS A 118 -19.08 9.91 -5.63
N ARG A 119 -18.33 9.12 -4.87
CA ARG A 119 -18.91 8.22 -3.86
C ARG A 119 -19.70 8.97 -2.79
N GLU A 120 -19.19 10.12 -2.34
CA GLU A 120 -19.87 10.95 -1.35
C GLU A 120 -21.17 11.55 -1.92
N VAL A 121 -21.14 12.04 -3.16
CA VAL A 121 -22.33 12.54 -3.87
C VAL A 121 -23.39 11.45 -4.02
N ILE A 122 -23.00 10.26 -4.49
CA ILE A 122 -23.90 9.12 -4.65
C ILE A 122 -24.52 8.72 -3.29
N ILE A 123 -23.71 8.63 -2.23
CA ILE A 123 -24.21 8.32 -0.88
C ILE A 123 -25.23 9.36 -0.41
N ASN A 124 -24.92 10.65 -0.55
CA ASN A 124 -25.81 11.73 -0.13
C ASN A 124 -27.15 11.72 -0.89
N ARG A 125 -27.11 11.42 -2.20
CA ARG A 125 -28.33 11.35 -3.03
C ARG A 125 -29.16 10.11 -2.72
N MET A 126 -28.53 8.97 -2.50
CA MET A 126 -29.21 7.75 -2.04
C MET A 126 -29.84 7.95 -0.65
N GLU A 127 -29.16 8.68 0.24
CA GLU A 127 -29.66 9.01 1.57
C GLU A 127 -30.86 9.96 1.49
N ALA A 128 -30.84 10.95 0.59
CA ALA A 128 -31.99 11.82 0.33
C ALA A 128 -33.20 11.03 -0.21
N PHE A 129 -32.98 10.13 -1.18
CA PHE A 129 -34.03 9.24 -1.70
C PHE A 129 -34.61 8.33 -0.60
N ALA A 130 -33.75 7.75 0.22
CA ALA A 130 -34.17 6.92 1.34
C ALA A 130 -34.94 7.71 2.39
N THR A 131 -34.59 8.98 2.62
CA THR A 131 -35.25 9.84 3.60
C THR A 131 -36.63 10.29 3.12
N GLU A 132 -36.78 10.58 1.83
CA GLU A 132 -38.08 10.87 1.22
C GLU A 132 -39.05 9.70 1.34
N LYS A 133 -38.58 8.47 1.11
CA LYS A 133 -39.41 7.27 1.20
C LYS A 133 -39.62 6.81 2.64
N TYR A 134 -38.54 6.65 3.40
CA TYR A 134 -38.56 5.89 4.65
C TYR A 134 -38.46 6.77 5.91
N GLY A 135 -38.43 8.10 5.74
CA GLY A 135 -38.24 9.06 6.83
C GLY A 135 -36.79 9.17 7.30
N GLU A 136 -36.54 9.96 8.33
CA GLU A 136 -35.20 10.33 8.83
C GLU A 136 -34.28 9.14 9.17
N GLN A 137 -32.99 9.30 8.85
CA GLN A 137 -31.96 8.29 9.09
C GLN A 137 -31.92 7.84 10.55
N GLU A 138 -31.99 8.77 11.49
CA GLU A 138 -31.91 8.47 12.93
C GLU A 138 -33.01 7.49 13.38
N TYR A 139 -34.21 7.61 12.81
CA TYR A 139 -35.32 6.71 13.12
C TYR A 139 -35.05 5.30 12.58
N ARG A 140 -34.59 5.21 11.32
CA ARG A 140 -34.32 3.92 10.65
C ARG A 140 -33.24 3.10 11.34
N TYR A 141 -32.25 3.75 11.94
CA TYR A 141 -31.14 3.10 12.63
C TYR A 141 -31.46 2.76 14.10
N LYS A 142 -32.50 3.38 14.67
CA LYS A 142 -32.93 3.16 16.06
C LYS A 142 -33.86 1.97 16.21
N VAL A 143 -34.67 1.68 15.19
CA VAL A 143 -35.64 0.58 15.23
C VAL A 143 -34.98 -0.75 14.83
N ARG A 144 -35.27 -1.83 15.58
CA ARG A 144 -34.72 -3.17 15.30
C ARG A 144 -35.33 -3.84 14.07
N THR A 145 -36.55 -3.47 13.71
CA THR A 145 -37.26 -4.03 12.56
C THR A 145 -38.10 -2.93 11.93
N LEU A 146 -37.82 -2.65 10.65
CA LEU A 146 -38.59 -1.73 9.82
C LEU A 146 -39.44 -2.57 8.86
N VAL A 147 -40.77 -2.50 9.00
CA VAL A 147 -41.70 -3.14 8.06
C VAL A 147 -42.10 -2.08 7.04
N ILE A 148 -41.76 -2.33 5.77
CA ILE A 148 -42.04 -1.41 4.66
C ILE A 148 -43.32 -1.89 3.97
N PRO A 149 -44.36 -1.05 3.83
CA PRO A 149 -45.56 -1.41 3.10
C PRO A 149 -45.25 -1.57 1.60
N GLU A 150 -46.01 -2.41 0.90
CA GLU A 150 -45.75 -2.75 -0.51
C GLU A 150 -45.74 -1.52 -1.43
N GLU A 151 -46.56 -0.51 -1.11
CA GLU A 151 -46.61 0.79 -1.81
C GLU A 151 -45.28 1.57 -1.75
N LEU A 152 -44.47 1.32 -0.72
CA LEU A 152 -43.14 1.90 -0.52
C LEU A 152 -42.00 0.97 -0.96
N ASN A 153 -42.31 -0.15 -1.61
CA ASN A 153 -41.29 -1.05 -2.11
C ASN A 153 -40.50 -0.39 -3.26
N ILE A 154 -39.19 -0.62 -3.31
CA ILE A 154 -38.34 -0.06 -4.37
C ILE A 154 -38.53 -0.91 -5.62
N GLU A 155 -38.82 -0.25 -6.74
CA GLU A 155 -38.87 -0.91 -8.03
C GLU A 155 -37.49 -1.46 -8.42
N ASN A 156 -37.47 -2.64 -9.02
CA ASN A 156 -36.23 -3.28 -9.45
C ASN A 156 -35.47 -2.39 -10.42
N GLY A 157 -34.20 -2.11 -10.13
CA GLY A 157 -33.33 -1.28 -10.97
C GLY A 157 -33.36 0.22 -10.65
N LYS A 158 -34.35 0.72 -9.91
CA LYS A 158 -34.50 2.17 -9.62
C LYS A 158 -33.30 2.79 -8.90
N LEU A 159 -32.66 2.04 -8.01
CA LEU A 159 -31.41 2.49 -7.35
C LEU A 159 -30.24 2.56 -8.33
N LEU A 160 -30.16 1.62 -9.27
CA LEU A 160 -29.11 1.60 -10.28
C LEU A 160 -29.29 2.76 -11.28
N ASP A 161 -30.53 3.09 -11.61
CA ASP A 161 -30.85 4.22 -12.48
C ASP A 161 -30.51 5.55 -11.81
N LEU A 162 -30.78 5.69 -10.50
CA LEU A 162 -30.35 6.85 -9.72
C LEU A 162 -28.82 7.02 -9.74
N VAL A 163 -28.05 5.94 -9.60
CA VAL A 163 -26.58 6.01 -9.69
C VAL A 163 -26.11 6.42 -11.09
N LYS A 164 -26.76 5.93 -12.14
CA LYS A 164 -26.44 6.31 -13.53
C LYS A 164 -26.78 7.76 -13.82
N GLU A 165 -27.90 8.27 -13.30
CA GLU A 165 -28.31 9.67 -13.44
C GLU A 165 -27.23 10.59 -12.85
N ILE A 166 -26.77 10.31 -11.63
CA ILE A 166 -25.69 11.07 -10.97
C ILE A 166 -24.38 11.01 -11.78
N ASP A 167 -24.00 9.85 -12.30
CA ASP A 167 -22.78 9.72 -13.11
C ASP A 167 -22.88 10.39 -14.50
N ASN A 168 -24.09 10.72 -14.96
CA ASN A 168 -24.31 11.47 -16.19
C ASN A 168 -24.35 12.98 -15.94
N GLU A 169 -24.94 13.45 -14.84
CA GLU A 169 -24.89 14.86 -14.41
C GLU A 169 -23.44 15.33 -14.24
N ASP A 170 -22.58 14.52 -13.62
CA ASP A 170 -21.15 14.79 -13.46
C ASP A 170 -20.34 14.89 -14.78
N LYS A 171 -20.91 14.50 -15.93
CA LYS A 171 -20.24 14.55 -17.25
C LYS A 171 -20.67 15.73 -18.11
N GLU A 172 -21.77 16.41 -17.75
CA GLU A 172 -22.30 17.56 -18.50
C GLU A 172 -21.76 18.91 -17.99
N ASP A 173 -21.14 18.94 -16.81
CA ASP A 173 -20.38 20.06 -16.23
C ASP A 173 -18.87 20.01 -16.54
#